data_AF-A0A847ETF6-F1
#
_entry.id   AF-A0A847ETF6-F1
#
_cell.length_a   1.000
_cell.length_b   1.000
_cell.length_c   1.000
_cell.angle_alpha   90.00
_cell.angle_beta   90.00
_cell.angle_gamma   90.00
#
_symmetry.space_group_name_H-M   'P 1'
#
loop_
_entity.id
_entity.type
_entity.pdbx_description
1 polymer ?
#
loop_
_entity_poly.entity_id
_entity_poly.type
_entity_poly.pdbx_seq_one_letter_code
_entity_poly.pdbx_strand_id
1 'polypeptide(L)'
;MSVPILSTEQNKIVDSILNWFKDSSKQYITLGGYAGTGKTTVLGSITTLLNKDKKKLNIAYCSYTGKAARVLERKLRDTNSVSYSDYIGTIHRLIYKAIVDDRDNIIGWEIIPKSDFEYSLIVVDEASMLTEDIWNDLLSFDVPIIAVGDHGQLPPIEGTFNLMSNPQLKLETIYRQEADNPIIKISEMVRKGESIPYIQFGKNIKKLDKRDENTADQLLDLFNSFDDSTMVLCGYNTTRNRLNKQIRGLQFDCLTPCNGDRVICLKNNRNMNIYNGMTGTILSIFKEKSKGSSYYQTEISLDFEEEPFIGKISMEQFNSPTFLNQNNYDINYFDYGYALTVHKAQGSQANRVILFEERFKSMDEQTYARWLYTAVTRAEKELYIIG
;
A
#
# COMPACT_ATOMS: atom_id res chain seq x y z
N MET A 1 -21.73 -16.61 -15.89
CA MET A 1 -20.43 -16.53 -15.18
C MET A 1 -20.51 -17.36 -13.92
N SER A 2 -19.54 -18.25 -13.73
CA SER A 2 -19.37 -19.00 -12.49
C SER A 2 -18.88 -18.04 -11.40
N VAL A 3 -19.66 -17.88 -10.33
CA VAL A 3 -19.20 -17.27 -9.08
C VAL A 3 -17.95 -18.04 -8.64
N PRO A 4 -16.89 -17.37 -8.11
CA PRO A 4 -15.73 -18.08 -7.58
C PRO A 4 -16.17 -19.18 -6.60
N ILE A 5 -15.53 -20.34 -6.63
CA ILE A 5 -15.83 -21.40 -5.66
C ILE A 5 -15.30 -20.93 -4.31
N LEU A 6 -16.20 -20.50 -3.44
CA LEU A 6 -15.88 -20.02 -2.09
C LEU A 6 -15.84 -21.18 -1.10
N SER A 7 -15.00 -21.06 -0.07
CA SER A 7 -15.05 -21.99 1.07
C SER A 7 -16.34 -21.84 1.87
N THR A 8 -16.63 -22.81 2.74
CA THR A 8 -17.79 -22.73 3.65
C THR A 8 -17.73 -21.49 4.55
N GLU A 9 -16.55 -21.09 5.02
CA GLU A 9 -16.35 -19.88 5.83
C GLU A 9 -16.60 -18.61 5.01
N GLN A 10 -16.05 -18.53 3.79
CA GLN A 10 -16.28 -17.40 2.89
C GLN A 10 -17.76 -17.25 2.52
N ASN A 11 -18.45 -18.36 2.21
CA ASN A 11 -19.89 -18.32 1.92
C ASN A 11 -20.69 -17.76 3.10
N LYS A 12 -20.40 -18.21 4.34
CA LYS A 12 -21.05 -17.66 5.54
C LYS A 12 -20.82 -16.15 5.70
N ILE A 13 -19.62 -15.66 5.38
CA ILE A 13 -19.30 -14.24 5.45
C ILE A 13 -20.02 -13.45 4.36
N VAL A 14 -20.05 -13.96 3.14
CA VAL A 14 -20.82 -13.37 2.04
C VAL A 14 -22.29 -13.27 2.43
N ASP A 15 -22.89 -14.36 2.93
CA ASP A 15 -24.28 -14.37 3.38
C ASP A 15 -24.54 -13.36 4.50
N SER A 16 -23.61 -13.25 5.45
CA SER A 16 -23.71 -12.28 6.56
C SER A 16 -23.69 -10.83 6.06
N ILE A 17 -22.82 -10.52 5.09
CA ILE A 17 -22.73 -9.17 4.49
C ILE A 17 -23.98 -8.88 3.65
N LEU A 18 -24.47 -9.84 2.87
CA LEU A 18 -25.71 -9.66 2.09
C LEU A 18 -26.93 -9.47 2.99
N ASN A 19 -27.01 -10.18 4.12
CA ASN A 19 -28.09 -9.99 5.10
C ASN A 19 -27.99 -8.63 5.78
N TRP A 20 -26.79 -8.21 6.19
CA TRP A 20 -26.56 -6.87 6.75
C TRP A 20 -27.00 -5.77 5.77
N PHE A 21 -26.64 -5.88 4.49
CA PHE A 21 -27.01 -4.89 3.48
C PHE A 21 -28.54 -4.80 3.26
N LYS A 22 -29.29 -5.88 3.53
CA LYS A 22 -30.77 -5.91 3.43
C LYS A 22 -31.47 -5.38 4.67
N ASP A 23 -30.90 -5.56 5.86
CA ASP A 23 -31.53 -5.28 7.15
C ASP A 23 -31.47 -3.79 7.55
N SER A 24 -30.59 -2.99 6.91
CA SER A 24 -30.46 -1.53 7.11
C SER A 24 -30.27 -1.05 8.56
N SER A 25 -30.03 -1.95 9.52
CA SER A 25 -29.99 -1.64 10.96
C SER A 25 -28.67 -1.01 11.42
N LYS A 26 -27.59 -1.19 10.66
CA LYS A 26 -26.27 -0.61 10.93
C LYS A 26 -25.66 -0.05 9.65
N GLN A 27 -25.06 1.13 9.74
CA GLN A 27 -24.45 1.79 8.59
C GLN A 27 -23.22 1.06 8.03
N TYR A 28 -22.50 0.28 8.85
CA TYR A 28 -21.28 -0.39 8.38
C TYR A 28 -21.15 -1.83 8.83
N ILE A 29 -20.35 -2.57 8.07
CA ILE A 29 -19.83 -3.89 8.44
C ILE A 29 -18.32 -3.96 8.16
N THR A 30 -17.58 -4.55 9.10
CA THR A 30 -16.12 -4.73 9.01
C THR A 30 -15.74 -6.19 8.78
N LEU A 31 -14.90 -6.43 7.78
CA LEU A 31 -14.33 -7.73 7.46
C LEU A 31 -12.80 -7.68 7.63
N GLY A 32 -12.32 -8.36 8.66
CA GLY A 32 -10.91 -8.59 8.90
C GLY A 32 -10.46 -9.89 8.27
N GLY A 33 -9.24 -9.94 7.76
CA GLY A 33 -8.62 -11.22 7.41
C GLY A 33 -7.13 -11.10 7.21
N TYR A 34 -6.40 -12.17 7.50
CA TYR A 34 -4.95 -12.19 7.31
C TYR A 34 -4.56 -12.24 5.83
N ALA A 35 -3.28 -12.09 5.52
CA ALA A 35 -2.74 -12.28 4.19
C ALA A 35 -3.04 -13.72 3.73
N GLY A 36 -3.44 -13.88 2.47
CA GLY A 36 -3.78 -15.19 1.91
C GLY A 36 -5.16 -15.76 2.28
N THR A 37 -5.98 -15.09 3.11
CA THR A 37 -7.31 -15.61 3.49
C THR A 37 -8.43 -15.31 2.48
N GLY A 38 -8.08 -14.74 1.32
CA GLY A 38 -9.01 -14.55 0.20
C GLY A 38 -10.00 -13.38 0.36
N LYS A 39 -9.65 -12.35 1.13
CA LYS A 39 -10.48 -11.13 1.33
C LYS A 39 -10.97 -10.52 0.01
N THR A 40 -10.07 -10.33 -0.97
CA THR A 40 -10.45 -9.74 -2.25
C THR A 40 -11.38 -10.64 -3.06
N THR A 41 -11.25 -11.96 -2.95
CA THR A 41 -12.17 -12.93 -3.58
C THR A 41 -13.58 -12.82 -2.98
N VAL A 42 -13.67 -12.63 -1.66
CA VAL A 42 -14.94 -12.37 -0.97
C VAL A 42 -15.56 -11.05 -1.43
N LEU A 43 -14.77 -9.98 -1.50
CA LEU A 43 -15.22 -8.68 -2.03
C LEU A 43 -15.78 -8.80 -3.45
N GLY A 44 -15.04 -9.40 -4.38
CA GLY A 44 -15.50 -9.60 -5.76
C GLY A 44 -16.77 -10.45 -5.87
N SER A 45 -16.96 -11.40 -4.95
CA SER A 45 -18.17 -12.23 -4.91
C SER A 45 -19.38 -11.44 -4.40
N ILE A 46 -19.21 -10.63 -3.36
CA ILE A 46 -20.28 -9.77 -2.80
C ILE A 46 -20.78 -8.80 -3.87
N THR A 47 -19.87 -8.11 -4.55
CA THR A 47 -20.21 -7.10 -5.56
C THR A 47 -20.92 -7.73 -6.75
N THR A 48 -20.43 -8.89 -7.22
CA THR A 48 -21.10 -9.69 -8.26
C THR A 48 -22.52 -10.08 -7.86
N LEU A 49 -22.74 -10.48 -6.61
CA LEU A 49 -24.06 -10.90 -6.13
C LEU A 49 -25.02 -9.71 -5.94
N LEU A 50 -24.53 -8.59 -5.40
CA LEU A 50 -25.33 -7.37 -5.26
C LEU A 50 -25.78 -6.82 -6.62
N ASN A 51 -24.94 -6.92 -7.66
CA ASN A 51 -25.27 -6.49 -9.01
C ASN A 51 -26.25 -7.41 -9.75
N LYS A 52 -26.39 -8.69 -9.35
CA LYS A 52 -27.35 -9.63 -9.98
C LYS A 52 -28.82 -9.25 -9.73
N ASP A 53 -29.11 -8.54 -8.65
CA ASP A 53 -30.49 -8.19 -8.25
C ASP A 53 -31.11 -7.04 -9.08
N LYS A 54 -30.49 -6.61 -10.19
CA LYS A 54 -30.99 -5.64 -11.19
C LYS A 54 -31.40 -4.24 -10.67
N LYS A 55 -31.21 -3.94 -9.39
CA LYS A 55 -31.14 -2.56 -8.91
C LYS A 55 -29.75 -2.06 -9.27
N LYS A 56 -29.65 -1.10 -10.18
CA LYS A 56 -28.38 -0.49 -10.59
C LYS A 56 -27.80 0.26 -9.38
N LEU A 57 -26.97 -0.42 -8.58
CA LEU A 57 -26.25 0.19 -7.47
C LEU A 57 -24.99 0.85 -8.05
N ASN A 58 -24.80 2.13 -7.74
CA ASN A 58 -23.51 2.77 -7.95
C ASN A 58 -22.67 2.52 -6.70
N ILE A 59 -21.53 1.87 -6.86
CA ILE A 59 -20.65 1.48 -5.76
C ILE A 59 -19.38 2.33 -5.81
N ALA A 60 -18.96 2.86 -4.65
CA ALA A 60 -17.68 3.52 -4.50
C ALA A 60 -16.65 2.58 -3.86
N TYR A 61 -15.75 2.06 -4.68
CA TYR A 61 -14.59 1.30 -4.24
C TYR A 61 -13.44 2.26 -3.93
N CYS A 62 -12.94 2.23 -2.71
CA CYS A 62 -11.89 3.16 -2.31
C CYS A 62 -10.86 2.54 -1.37
N SER A 63 -9.69 3.16 -1.33
CA SER A 63 -8.64 2.85 -0.36
C SER A 63 -7.94 4.11 0.12
N TYR A 64 -7.19 4.00 1.21
CA TYR A 64 -6.47 5.13 1.80
C TYR A 64 -5.35 5.64 0.88
N THR A 65 -4.59 4.72 0.25
CA THR A 65 -3.46 5.06 -0.62
C THR A 65 -3.78 4.90 -2.10
N GLY A 66 -3.16 5.72 -2.96
CA GLY A 66 -3.31 5.61 -4.41
C GLY A 66 -2.91 4.23 -4.93
N LYS A 67 -1.78 3.70 -4.43
CA LYS A 67 -1.29 2.36 -4.82
C LYS A 67 -2.26 1.24 -4.48
N ALA A 68 -2.82 1.23 -3.26
CA ALA A 68 -3.83 0.23 -2.89
C ALA A 68 -5.10 0.36 -3.74
N ALA A 69 -5.56 1.59 -4.03
CA ALA A 69 -6.69 1.82 -4.92
C ALA A 69 -6.46 1.29 -6.35
N ARG A 70 -5.23 1.43 -6.89
CA ARG A 70 -4.84 0.87 -8.20
C ARG A 70 -4.80 -0.65 -8.20
N VAL A 71 -4.26 -1.27 -7.13
CA VAL A 71 -4.26 -2.73 -6.97
C VAL A 71 -5.70 -3.26 -6.89
N LEU A 72 -6.56 -2.57 -6.14
CA LEU A 72 -7.99 -2.88 -6.05
C LEU A 72 -8.66 -2.77 -7.42
N GLU A 73 -8.41 -1.68 -8.15
CA GLU A 73 -8.93 -1.46 -9.51
C GLU A 73 -8.61 -2.63 -10.44
N ARG A 74 -7.34 -3.06 -10.50
CA ARG A 74 -6.92 -4.17 -11.34
C ARG A 74 -7.67 -5.46 -10.99
N LYS A 75 -7.71 -5.84 -9.71
CA LYS A 75 -8.38 -7.06 -9.25
C LYS A 75 -9.89 -7.05 -9.53
N LEU A 76 -10.54 -5.89 -9.39
CA LEU A 76 -11.96 -5.75 -9.69
C LEU A 76 -12.23 -5.81 -11.21
N ARG A 77 -11.36 -5.25 -12.04
CA ARG A 77 -11.43 -5.34 -13.51
C ARG A 77 -11.17 -6.76 -14.01
N ASP A 78 -10.18 -7.46 -13.45
CA ASP A 78 -9.85 -8.86 -13.79
C ASP A 78 -11.05 -9.80 -13.54
N THR A 79 -11.93 -9.45 -12.61
CA THR A 79 -13.13 -10.21 -12.26
C THR A 79 -14.41 -9.72 -12.96
N ASN A 80 -14.34 -8.69 -13.82
CA ASN A 80 -15.48 -8.01 -14.44
C ASN A 80 -16.55 -7.58 -13.40
N SER A 81 -16.12 -7.20 -12.20
CA SER A 81 -17.00 -6.89 -11.07
C SER A 81 -17.43 -5.41 -11.01
N VAL A 82 -17.05 -4.60 -12.00
CA VAL A 82 -17.17 -3.14 -11.98
C VAL A 82 -18.08 -2.66 -13.12
N SER A 83 -18.98 -1.73 -12.80
CA SER A 83 -19.81 -1.00 -13.75
C SER A 83 -19.16 0.34 -14.14
N TYR A 84 -19.53 0.90 -15.29
CA TYR A 84 -19.07 2.24 -15.70
C TYR A 84 -19.46 3.35 -14.71
N SER A 85 -20.56 3.16 -13.97
CA SER A 85 -21.04 4.11 -12.96
C SER A 85 -20.42 3.95 -11.57
N ASP A 86 -19.50 2.99 -11.40
CA ASP A 86 -18.80 2.79 -10.14
C ASP A 86 -17.60 3.73 -10.04
N TYR A 87 -17.29 4.14 -8.82
CA TYR A 87 -16.06 4.85 -8.52
C TYR A 87 -14.97 3.88 -8.08
N ILE A 88 -13.74 4.07 -8.56
CA ILE A 88 -12.55 3.40 -8.03
C ILE A 88 -11.44 4.43 -7.82
N GLY A 89 -10.97 4.57 -6.59
CA GLY A 89 -9.92 5.55 -6.30
C GLY A 89 -9.57 5.69 -4.83
N THR A 90 -8.98 6.82 -4.45
CA THR A 90 -8.65 7.09 -3.06
C THR A 90 -9.85 7.67 -2.32
N ILE A 91 -9.97 7.37 -1.03
CA ILE A 91 -11.01 7.96 -0.17
C ILE A 91 -10.98 9.48 -0.28
N HIS A 92 -9.78 10.07 -0.27
CA HIS A 92 -9.59 11.50 -0.36
C HIS A 92 -10.16 12.15 -1.64
N ARG A 93 -10.14 11.43 -2.77
CA ARG A 93 -10.72 11.91 -4.03
C ARG A 93 -12.23 11.65 -4.10
N LEU A 94 -12.72 10.65 -3.36
CA LEU A 94 -14.14 10.34 -3.25
C LEU A 94 -14.88 11.42 -2.43
N ILE A 95 -14.32 11.82 -1.28
CA ILE A 95 -15.08 12.62 -0.29
C ILE A 95 -14.63 14.07 -0.11
N TYR A 96 -13.47 14.48 -0.63
CA TYR A 96 -13.01 15.87 -0.51
C TYR A 96 -12.89 16.57 -1.86
N LYS A 97 -13.16 17.88 -1.84
CA LYS A 97 -12.82 18.82 -2.92
C LYS A 97 -11.80 19.85 -2.44
N ALA A 98 -10.99 20.34 -3.37
CA ALA A 98 -10.01 21.37 -3.09
C ALA A 98 -10.71 22.71 -2.86
N ILE A 99 -10.28 23.45 -1.84
CA ILE A 99 -10.58 24.88 -1.70
C ILE A 99 -9.45 25.61 -2.40
N VAL A 100 -9.78 26.42 -3.40
CA VAL A 100 -8.83 27.21 -4.18
C VAL A 100 -8.97 28.70 -3.88
N ASP A 101 -7.85 29.43 -3.95
CA ASP A 101 -7.86 30.90 -3.93
C ASP A 101 -8.19 31.48 -5.32
N ASP A 102 -8.24 32.81 -5.43
CA ASP A 102 -8.52 33.55 -6.69
C ASP A 102 -7.50 33.27 -7.83
N ARG A 103 -6.42 32.54 -7.54
CA ARG A 103 -5.36 32.18 -8.48
C ARG A 103 -5.28 30.66 -8.68
N ASP A 104 -6.35 29.93 -8.36
CA ASP A 104 -6.45 28.47 -8.43
C ASP A 104 -5.43 27.71 -7.55
N ASN A 105 -4.84 28.34 -6.54
CA ASN A 105 -3.96 27.64 -5.60
C ASN A 105 -4.78 26.93 -4.53
N ILE A 106 -4.48 25.66 -4.28
CA ILE A 106 -5.13 24.88 -3.23
C ILE A 106 -4.71 25.43 -1.86
N ILE A 107 -5.67 25.98 -1.12
CA ILE A 107 -5.48 26.52 0.25
C ILE A 107 -6.08 25.62 1.33
N GLY A 108 -6.88 24.62 0.95
CA GLY A 108 -7.50 23.69 1.88
C GLY A 108 -8.27 22.57 1.19
N TRP A 109 -8.90 21.74 2.00
CA TRP A 109 -9.78 20.65 1.57
C TRP A 109 -11.05 20.70 2.41
N GLU A 110 -12.20 20.48 1.77
CA GLU A 110 -13.48 20.36 2.45
C GLU A 110 -14.24 19.12 1.95
N ILE A 111 -15.07 18.57 2.83
CA ILE A 111 -15.93 17.42 2.50
C ILE A 111 -16.93 17.89 1.44
N ILE A 112 -17.20 17.05 0.44
CA ILE A 112 -18.22 17.34 -0.57
C ILE A 112 -19.62 17.35 0.06
N PRO A 113 -20.56 18.18 -0.43
CA PRO A 113 -21.94 18.14 0.02
C PRO A 113 -22.56 16.75 -0.16
N LYS A 114 -23.37 16.29 0.80
CA LYS A 114 -24.07 14.99 0.69
C LYS A 114 -24.96 14.91 -0.55
N SER A 115 -25.47 16.04 -1.04
CA SER A 115 -26.26 16.13 -2.28
C SER A 115 -25.48 15.71 -3.52
N ASP A 116 -24.15 15.79 -3.47
CA ASP A 116 -23.25 15.53 -4.60
C ASP A 116 -22.70 14.09 -4.52
N PHE A 117 -23.09 13.33 -3.48
CA PHE A 117 -22.66 11.94 -3.29
C PHE A 117 -23.63 10.98 -3.98
N GLU A 118 -23.25 10.48 -5.15
CA GLU A 118 -24.13 9.69 -6.04
C GLU A 118 -24.06 8.15 -5.84
N TYR A 119 -23.34 7.69 -4.80
CA TYR A 119 -23.10 6.27 -4.55
C TYR A 119 -24.00 5.71 -3.45
N SER A 120 -24.45 4.48 -3.66
CA SER A 120 -25.38 3.76 -2.78
C SER A 120 -24.71 2.78 -1.81
N LEU A 121 -23.41 2.52 -2.01
CA LEU A 121 -22.59 1.64 -1.19
C LEU A 121 -21.14 2.10 -1.29
N ILE A 122 -20.46 2.15 -0.15
CA ILE A 122 -19.02 2.39 -0.08
C ILE A 122 -18.34 1.07 0.27
N VAL A 123 -17.30 0.71 -0.48
CA VAL A 123 -16.43 -0.43 -0.19
C VAL A 123 -15.03 0.11 0.04
N VAL A 124 -14.53 -0.03 1.26
CA VAL A 124 -13.17 0.39 1.63
C VAL A 124 -12.25 -0.81 1.70
N ASP A 125 -11.16 -0.80 0.93
CA ASP A 125 -10.06 -1.77 1.03
C ASP A 125 -8.86 -1.15 1.77
N GLU A 126 -8.04 -2.01 2.38
CA GLU A 126 -6.94 -1.63 3.28
C GLU A 126 -7.40 -0.71 4.43
N ALA A 127 -8.56 -1.01 5.00
CA ALA A 127 -9.17 -0.20 6.07
C ALA A 127 -8.37 -0.19 7.39
N SER A 128 -7.31 -1.01 7.49
CA SER A 128 -6.34 -0.93 8.59
C SER A 128 -5.56 0.40 8.63
N MET A 129 -5.55 1.14 7.51
CA MET A 129 -4.86 2.42 7.37
C MET A 129 -5.74 3.65 7.66
N LEU A 130 -7.04 3.48 7.95
CA LEU A 130 -7.95 4.61 8.17
C LEU A 130 -7.72 5.28 9.52
N THR A 131 -7.59 6.61 9.49
CA THR A 131 -7.66 7.46 10.68
C THR A 131 -9.10 7.65 11.14
N GLU A 132 -9.27 8.09 12.39
CA GLU A 132 -10.59 8.37 12.98
C GLU A 132 -11.36 9.44 12.20
N ASP A 133 -10.69 10.52 11.81
CA ASP A 133 -11.30 11.63 11.07
C ASP A 133 -11.87 11.16 9.72
N ILE A 134 -11.08 10.42 8.92
CA ILE A 134 -11.56 9.91 7.63
C ILE A 134 -12.71 8.92 7.84
N TRP A 135 -12.66 8.11 8.89
CA TRP A 135 -13.74 7.17 9.18
C TRP A 135 -15.05 7.90 9.53
N ASN A 136 -14.97 8.94 10.36
CA ASN A 136 -16.13 9.78 10.71
C ASN A 136 -16.67 10.54 9.49
N ASP A 137 -15.79 11.04 8.62
CA ASP A 137 -16.17 11.72 7.38
C ASP A 137 -16.90 10.76 6.42
N LEU A 138 -16.43 9.51 6.30
CA LEU A 138 -17.13 8.47 5.55
C LEU A 138 -18.51 8.16 6.14
N LEU A 139 -18.61 8.02 7.47
CA LEU A 139 -19.90 7.81 8.14
C LEU A 139 -20.86 8.98 7.94
N SER A 140 -20.34 10.20 7.78
CA SER A 140 -21.18 11.39 7.58
C SER A 140 -22.07 11.30 6.34
N PHE A 141 -21.76 10.47 5.34
CA PHE A 141 -22.58 10.35 4.13
C PHE A 141 -23.89 9.57 4.32
N ASP A 142 -24.10 8.91 5.47
CA ASP A 142 -25.29 8.09 5.75
C ASP A 142 -25.53 6.96 4.72
N VAL A 143 -24.48 6.52 4.03
CA VAL A 143 -24.47 5.43 3.05
C VAL A 143 -23.92 4.15 3.68
N PRO A 144 -24.42 2.95 3.33
CA PRO A 144 -23.83 1.69 3.77
C PRO A 144 -22.34 1.55 3.44
N ILE A 145 -21.55 1.03 4.38
CA ILE A 145 -20.10 0.88 4.23
C ILE A 145 -19.65 -0.57 4.52
N ILE A 146 -18.99 -1.20 3.56
CA ILE A 146 -18.21 -2.43 3.77
C ILE A 146 -16.74 -2.03 3.92
N ALA A 147 -16.18 -2.19 5.12
CA ALA A 147 -14.77 -1.92 5.37
C ALA A 147 -13.99 -3.23 5.49
N VAL A 148 -12.99 -3.42 4.63
CA VAL A 148 -12.17 -4.63 4.55
C VAL A 148 -10.73 -4.29 4.84
N GLY A 149 -10.08 -5.12 5.66
CA GLY A 149 -8.68 -4.91 6.00
C GLY A 149 -8.02 -6.11 6.64
N ASP A 150 -6.72 -6.01 6.84
CA ASP A 150 -5.95 -6.99 7.57
C ASP A 150 -5.72 -6.51 9.01
N HIS A 151 -6.33 -7.22 9.96
CA HIS A 151 -6.27 -6.89 11.38
C HIS A 151 -4.94 -7.28 12.04
N GLY A 152 -4.08 -8.02 11.33
CA GLY A 152 -2.70 -8.29 11.74
C GLY A 152 -1.70 -7.23 11.27
N GLN A 153 -2.07 -6.33 10.34
CA GLN A 153 -1.16 -5.29 9.86
C GLN A 153 -1.01 -4.12 10.84
N LEU A 154 0.00 -3.28 10.57
CA LEU A 154 0.20 -2.01 11.24
C LEU A 154 -1.05 -1.12 11.18
N PRO A 155 -1.43 -0.49 12.32
CA PRO A 155 -2.48 0.52 12.36
C PRO A 155 -2.02 1.82 11.66
N PRO A 156 -2.89 2.84 11.56
CA PRO A 156 -2.47 4.16 11.11
C PRO A 156 -1.34 4.72 11.98
N ILE A 157 -0.46 5.52 11.38
CA ILE A 157 0.71 6.10 12.06
C ILE A 157 0.28 7.13 13.12
N GLU A 158 -0.83 7.82 12.88
CA GLU A 158 -1.33 8.90 13.74
C GLU A 158 -2.60 8.46 14.47
N GLY A 159 -2.66 8.76 15.77
CA GLY A 159 -3.80 8.47 16.64
C GLY A 159 -3.80 7.06 17.25
N THR A 160 -4.84 6.78 18.04
CA THR A 160 -5.08 5.47 18.69
C THR A 160 -6.18 4.65 18.00
N PHE A 161 -6.84 5.24 17.01
CA PHE A 161 -7.94 4.61 16.29
C PHE A 161 -7.43 3.51 15.36
N ASN A 162 -8.07 2.34 15.44
CA ASN A 162 -7.82 1.24 14.51
C ASN A 162 -9.14 0.51 14.26
N LEU A 163 -9.75 0.80 13.10
CA LEU A 163 -11.01 0.18 12.67
C LEU A 163 -10.90 -1.36 12.58
N MET A 164 -9.71 -1.87 12.25
CA MET A 164 -9.43 -3.29 12.13
C MET A 164 -8.89 -3.91 13.43
N SER A 165 -9.01 -3.24 14.57
CA SER A 165 -8.64 -3.83 15.88
C SER A 165 -9.54 -5.00 16.26
N ASN A 166 -10.85 -4.86 16.05
CA ASN A 166 -11.84 -5.89 16.32
C ASN A 166 -12.93 -5.93 15.24
N PRO A 167 -12.60 -6.44 14.03
CA PRO A 167 -13.56 -6.53 12.94
C PRO A 167 -14.71 -7.48 13.28
N GLN A 168 -15.91 -7.15 12.80
CA GLN A 168 -17.15 -7.88 13.07
C GLN A 168 -17.16 -9.28 12.44
N LEU A 169 -16.57 -9.42 11.26
CA LEU A 169 -16.38 -10.68 10.55
C LEU A 169 -14.88 -10.93 10.39
N LYS A 170 -14.46 -12.20 10.53
CA LYS A 170 -13.04 -12.58 10.45
C LYS A 170 -12.84 -13.76 9.50
N LEU A 171 -11.88 -13.61 8.60
CA LEU A 171 -11.32 -14.66 7.74
C LEU A 171 -9.92 -14.99 8.25
N GLU A 172 -9.81 -16.02 9.09
CA GLU A 172 -8.54 -16.41 9.71
C GLU A 172 -7.96 -17.70 9.14
N THR A 173 -8.80 -18.54 8.53
CA THR A 173 -8.37 -19.80 7.93
C THR A 173 -7.63 -19.57 6.62
N ILE A 174 -6.40 -20.07 6.53
CA ILE A 174 -5.61 -20.08 5.29
C ILE A 174 -6.01 -21.27 4.41
N TYR A 175 -6.05 -21.05 3.10
CA TYR A 175 -6.38 -22.09 2.12
C TYR A 175 -5.32 -23.19 2.09
N ARG A 176 -5.76 -24.44 1.87
CA ARG A 176 -4.88 -25.62 1.80
C ARG A 176 -3.76 -25.47 0.75
N GLN A 177 -3.99 -24.74 -0.33
CA GLN A 177 -2.98 -24.46 -1.36
C GLN A 177 -1.90 -23.46 -0.88
N GLU A 178 -2.24 -22.57 0.05
CA GLU A 178 -1.34 -21.59 0.68
C GLU A 178 -0.74 -22.11 2.00
N ALA A 179 -1.28 -23.18 2.58
CA ALA A 179 -0.80 -23.74 3.84
C ALA A 179 0.64 -24.26 3.77
N ASP A 180 1.09 -24.69 2.59
CA ASP A 180 2.48 -25.11 2.37
C ASP A 180 3.42 -23.95 2.07
N ASN A 181 2.90 -22.74 1.86
CA ASN A 181 3.69 -21.55 1.60
C ASN A 181 4.50 -21.14 2.86
N PRO A 182 5.85 -21.17 2.81
CA PRO A 182 6.64 -20.86 4.00
C PRO A 182 6.49 -19.40 4.46
N ILE A 183 6.16 -18.45 3.57
CA ILE A 183 5.90 -17.06 3.94
C ILE A 183 4.67 -16.98 4.85
N ILE A 184 3.62 -17.76 4.54
CA ILE A 184 2.41 -17.82 5.36
C ILE A 184 2.73 -18.41 6.73
N LYS A 185 3.50 -19.51 6.80
CA LYS A 185 3.96 -20.10 8.08
C LYS A 185 4.72 -19.09 8.93
N ILE A 186 5.67 -18.36 8.35
CA ILE A 186 6.41 -17.29 9.04
C ILE A 186 5.44 -16.22 9.53
N SER A 187 4.48 -15.79 8.71
CA SER A 187 3.48 -14.80 9.11
C SER A 187 2.61 -15.27 10.28
N GLU A 188 2.32 -16.57 10.39
CA GLU A 188 1.60 -17.14 11.55
C GLU A 188 2.44 -17.10 12.82
N MET A 189 3.72 -17.49 12.73
CA MET A 189 4.65 -17.44 13.85
C MET A 189 4.72 -16.02 14.43
N VAL A 190 4.89 -15.03 13.55
CA VAL A 190 4.93 -13.61 13.94
C VAL A 190 3.64 -13.19 14.64
N ARG A 191 2.46 -13.58 14.13
CA ARG A 191 1.16 -13.27 14.76
C ARG A 191 1.00 -13.89 16.14
N LYS A 192 1.57 -15.08 16.37
CA LYS A 192 1.57 -15.77 17.67
C LYS A 192 2.62 -15.21 18.64
N GLY A 193 3.41 -14.23 18.23
CA GLY A 193 4.52 -13.68 19.02
C GLY A 193 5.73 -14.62 19.09
N GLU A 194 5.81 -15.60 18.20
CA GLU A 194 6.94 -16.53 18.13
C GLU A 194 8.11 -15.88 17.39
N SER A 195 9.34 -16.15 17.85
CA SER A 195 10.53 -15.70 17.16
C SER A 195 10.75 -16.47 15.86
N ILE A 196 11.06 -15.78 14.77
CA ILE A 196 11.50 -16.42 13.52
C ILE A 196 12.92 -16.97 13.73
N PRO A 197 13.16 -18.31 13.62
CA PRO A 197 14.49 -18.89 13.73
C PRO A 197 15.39 -18.55 12.54
N TYR A 198 16.70 -18.47 12.77
CA TYR A 198 17.73 -18.25 11.75
C TYR A 198 17.98 -19.52 10.93
N ILE A 199 17.03 -19.84 10.05
CA ILE A 199 17.06 -21.04 9.20
C ILE A 199 16.57 -20.73 7.79
N GLN A 200 16.76 -21.71 6.90
CA GLN A 200 16.14 -21.74 5.59
C GLN A 200 14.79 -22.47 5.67
N PHE A 201 13.71 -21.77 5.30
CA PHE A 201 12.34 -22.32 5.29
C PHE A 201 11.95 -22.88 3.91
N GLY A 202 12.67 -22.49 2.86
CA GLY A 202 12.49 -22.95 1.49
C GLY A 202 13.63 -22.47 0.60
N LYS A 203 13.59 -22.77 -0.71
CA LYS A 203 14.70 -22.45 -1.63
C LYS A 203 15.13 -20.97 -1.55
N ASN A 204 14.18 -20.04 -1.60
CA ASN A 204 14.42 -18.60 -1.60
C ASN A 204 13.74 -17.90 -0.40
N ILE A 205 13.57 -18.62 0.72
CA ILE A 205 12.92 -18.11 1.93
C ILE A 205 13.80 -18.46 3.14
N LYS A 206 14.40 -17.46 3.77
CA LYS A 206 15.34 -17.66 4.89
C LYS A 206 15.46 -16.45 5.79
N LYS A 207 15.83 -16.70 7.05
CA LYS A 207 16.30 -15.67 7.98
C LYS A 207 17.80 -15.84 8.23
N LEU A 208 18.55 -14.77 8.01
CA LEU A 208 20.01 -14.68 8.09
C LEU A 208 20.42 -13.84 9.30
N ASP A 209 21.46 -14.28 10.00
CA ASP A 209 22.05 -13.51 11.10
C ASP A 209 22.99 -12.46 10.51
N LYS A 210 22.72 -11.18 10.78
CA LYS A 210 23.55 -10.07 10.26
C LYS A 210 24.99 -10.09 10.78
N ARG A 211 25.29 -10.89 11.81
CA ARG A 211 26.63 -11.04 12.41
C ARG A 211 27.44 -12.17 11.76
N ASP A 212 26.79 -13.03 10.98
CA ASP A 212 27.47 -14.09 10.22
C ASP A 212 28.21 -13.47 9.03
N GLU A 213 29.49 -13.79 8.88
CA GLU A 213 30.32 -13.30 7.79
C GLU A 213 29.74 -13.66 6.42
N ASN A 214 29.12 -14.84 6.29
CA ASN A 214 28.52 -15.31 5.04
C ASN A 214 27.26 -14.53 4.65
N THR A 215 26.63 -13.81 5.59
CA THR A 215 25.45 -12.99 5.31
C THR A 215 25.81 -11.77 4.47
N ALA A 216 27.02 -11.22 4.63
CA ALA A 216 27.47 -10.06 3.87
C ALA A 216 27.58 -10.38 2.36
N ASP A 217 28.19 -11.52 2.02
CA ASP A 217 28.33 -11.97 0.63
C ASP A 217 26.96 -12.25 0.01
N GLN A 218 26.07 -12.93 0.74
CA GLN A 218 24.70 -13.17 0.26
C GLN A 218 23.91 -11.87 0.05
N LEU A 219 24.09 -10.87 0.90
CA LEU A 219 23.46 -9.56 0.73
C LEU A 219 23.99 -8.83 -0.50
N LEU A 220 25.29 -8.93 -0.75
CA LEU A 220 25.90 -8.36 -1.94
C LEU A 220 25.33 -8.99 -3.22
N ASP A 221 25.19 -10.31 -3.26
CA ASP A 221 24.55 -11.03 -4.37
C ASP A 221 23.08 -10.61 -4.57
N LEU A 222 22.34 -10.46 -3.47
CA LEU A 222 20.95 -10.01 -3.50
C LEU A 222 20.81 -8.57 -4.01
N PHE A 223 21.75 -7.68 -3.67
CA PHE A 223 21.74 -6.30 -4.14
C PHE A 223 22.22 -6.17 -5.59
N ASN A 224 23.22 -6.97 -6.01
CA ASN A 224 23.66 -7.03 -7.39
C ASN A 224 22.57 -7.59 -8.33
N SER A 225 21.73 -8.49 -7.83
CA SER A 225 20.58 -9.05 -8.55
C SER A 225 19.27 -8.31 -8.31
N PHE A 226 19.33 -7.07 -7.80
CA PHE A 226 18.16 -6.23 -7.61
C PHE A 226 17.51 -5.91 -8.96
N ASP A 227 16.19 -6.02 -9.00
CA ASP A 227 15.34 -5.72 -10.15
C ASP A 227 14.02 -5.07 -9.71
N ASP A 228 13.17 -4.72 -10.67
CA ASP A 228 11.85 -4.10 -10.40
C ASP A 228 10.89 -5.02 -9.64
N SER A 229 11.21 -6.31 -9.51
CA SER A 229 10.45 -7.29 -8.74
C SER A 229 10.92 -7.44 -7.30
N THR A 230 11.98 -6.71 -6.93
CA THR A 230 12.62 -6.73 -5.61
C THR A 230 12.20 -5.53 -4.77
N MET A 231 11.84 -5.79 -3.52
CA MET A 231 11.51 -4.77 -2.53
C MET A 231 12.40 -4.90 -1.31
N VAL A 232 13.19 -3.88 -1.01
CA VAL A 232 14.02 -3.84 0.20
C VAL A 232 13.28 -3.05 1.29
N LEU A 233 13.12 -3.67 2.46
CA LEU A 233 12.33 -3.13 3.57
C LEU A 233 13.16 -2.92 4.83
N CYS A 234 12.88 -1.85 5.55
CA CYS A 234 13.52 -1.51 6.83
C CYS A 234 12.55 -0.76 7.77
N GLY A 235 12.97 -0.55 9.01
CA GLY A 235 12.22 0.20 10.01
C GLY A 235 12.50 1.71 9.95
N TYR A 236 13.77 2.09 9.92
CA TYR A 236 14.19 3.50 10.05
C TYR A 236 14.45 4.20 8.71
N ASN A 237 14.14 5.50 8.64
CA ASN A 237 14.52 6.34 7.50
C ASN A 237 16.04 6.46 7.33
N THR A 238 16.81 6.38 8.42
CA THR A 238 18.28 6.36 8.38
C THR A 238 18.79 5.09 7.70
N THR A 239 18.23 3.93 8.06
CA THR A 239 18.52 2.63 7.43
C THR A 239 18.12 2.65 5.96
N ARG A 240 16.92 3.16 5.65
CA ARG A 240 16.42 3.36 4.28
C ARG A 240 17.43 4.13 3.43
N ASN A 241 17.90 5.29 3.90
CA ASN A 241 18.84 6.13 3.16
C ASN A 241 20.20 5.44 2.97
N ARG A 242 20.68 4.69 3.97
CA ARG A 242 21.90 3.89 3.85
C ARG A 242 21.76 2.79 2.79
N LEU A 243 20.66 2.04 2.84
CA LEU A 243 20.37 0.96 1.89
C LEU A 243 20.22 1.49 0.46
N ASN A 244 19.49 2.60 0.27
CA ASN A 244 19.39 3.27 -1.02
C ASN A 244 20.78 3.61 -1.59
N LYS A 245 21.68 4.18 -0.78
CA LYS A 245 23.05 4.48 -1.22
C LYS A 245 23.84 3.23 -1.59
N GLN A 246 23.73 2.17 -0.80
CA GLN A 246 24.45 0.92 -1.03
C GLN A 246 23.98 0.23 -2.31
N ILE A 247 22.67 -0.01 -2.44
CA ILE A 247 22.10 -0.70 -3.61
C ILE A 247 22.39 0.08 -4.89
N ARG A 248 22.15 1.39 -4.87
CA ARG A 248 22.41 2.25 -6.01
C ARG A 248 23.89 2.29 -6.40
N GLY A 249 24.79 2.34 -5.41
CA GLY A 249 26.23 2.36 -5.65
C GLY A 249 26.79 1.08 -6.27
N LEU A 250 26.04 -0.02 -6.23
CA LEU A 250 26.37 -1.26 -6.94
C LEU A 250 25.88 -1.26 -8.40
N GLN A 251 24.88 -0.43 -8.73
CA GLN A 251 24.23 -0.40 -10.04
C GLN A 251 24.71 0.75 -10.92
N PHE A 252 25.17 1.86 -10.32
CA PHE A 252 25.50 3.08 -11.03
C PHE A 252 26.78 3.74 -10.51
N ASP A 253 27.64 4.16 -11.43
CA ASP A 253 28.83 4.98 -11.14
C ASP A 253 28.50 6.48 -10.96
N CYS A 254 27.31 6.91 -11.39
CA CYS A 254 26.89 8.30 -11.36
C CYS A 254 26.57 8.76 -9.92
N LEU A 255 27.05 9.92 -9.46
CA LEU A 255 26.80 10.40 -8.08
C LEU A 255 25.41 11.04 -7.88
N THR A 256 24.80 11.51 -8.96
CA THR A 256 23.49 12.15 -8.98
C THR A 256 22.48 11.26 -9.69
N PRO A 257 21.15 11.45 -9.47
CA PRO A 257 20.12 10.70 -10.19
C PRO A 257 20.39 10.64 -11.69
N CYS A 258 20.29 9.46 -12.30
CA CYS A 258 20.52 9.21 -13.72
C CYS A 258 19.47 8.24 -14.30
N ASN A 259 19.44 8.05 -15.63
CA ASN A 259 18.48 7.15 -16.27
C ASN A 259 18.60 5.73 -15.69
N GLY A 260 17.46 5.08 -15.46
CA GLY A 260 17.37 3.77 -14.81
C GLY A 260 17.24 3.82 -13.29
N ASP A 261 17.43 4.98 -12.65
CA ASP A 261 17.28 5.08 -11.19
C ASP A 261 15.85 4.76 -10.74
N ARG A 262 15.75 3.92 -9.70
CA ARG A 262 14.49 3.71 -8.97
C ARG A 262 14.23 4.87 -8.01
N VAL A 263 13.02 5.41 -8.07
CA VAL A 263 12.60 6.57 -7.28
C VAL A 263 11.26 6.35 -6.61
N ILE A 264 11.00 7.13 -5.56
CA ILE A 264 9.74 7.18 -4.83
C ILE A 264 9.27 8.63 -4.68
N CYS A 265 8.00 8.87 -5.00
CA CYS A 265 7.33 10.13 -4.77
C CYS A 265 7.06 10.33 -3.28
N LEU A 266 7.40 11.51 -2.75
CA LEU A 266 7.29 11.85 -1.34
C LEU A 266 6.11 12.77 -1.01
N LYS A 267 5.47 13.36 -2.02
CA LYS A 267 4.37 14.32 -1.85
C LYS A 267 3.35 14.17 -2.96
N ASN A 268 2.07 14.20 -2.61
CA ASN A 268 0.98 14.19 -3.57
C ASN A 268 1.03 15.45 -4.46
N ASN A 269 0.93 15.27 -5.78
CA ASN A 269 0.59 16.32 -6.73
C ASN A 269 -0.56 15.84 -7.61
N ARG A 270 -1.76 16.30 -7.29
CA ARG A 270 -3.00 15.83 -7.93
C ARG A 270 -3.15 16.31 -9.37
N ASN A 271 -2.60 17.48 -9.72
CA ASN A 271 -2.64 18.01 -11.08
C ASN A 271 -1.84 17.13 -12.05
N MET A 272 -0.80 16.47 -11.55
CA MET A 272 0.05 15.54 -12.29
C MET A 272 -0.26 14.07 -11.98
N ASN A 273 -1.35 13.79 -11.25
CA ASN A 273 -1.79 12.46 -10.84
C ASN A 273 -0.71 11.60 -10.15
N ILE A 274 0.22 12.22 -9.40
CA ILE A 274 1.22 11.50 -8.60
C ILE A 274 0.90 11.56 -7.11
N TYR A 275 1.17 10.47 -6.41
CA TYR A 275 0.85 10.31 -4.99
C TYR A 275 2.08 9.86 -4.20
N ASN A 276 2.16 10.29 -2.94
CA ASN A 276 3.19 9.88 -2.00
C ASN A 276 3.18 8.35 -1.86
N GLY A 277 4.36 7.74 -2.00
CA GLY A 277 4.52 6.28 -2.01
C GLY A 277 4.55 5.65 -3.40
N MET A 278 4.19 6.39 -4.46
CA MET A 278 4.35 5.89 -5.83
C MET A 278 5.83 5.71 -6.14
N THR A 279 6.17 4.53 -6.67
CA THR A 279 7.51 4.16 -7.10
C THR A 279 7.59 4.16 -8.62
N GLY A 280 8.78 4.32 -9.18
CA GLY A 280 8.97 4.33 -10.63
C GLY A 280 10.45 4.32 -11.01
N THR A 281 10.69 4.24 -12.31
CA THR A 281 12.02 4.22 -12.92
C THR A 281 12.21 5.46 -13.79
N ILE A 282 13.31 6.18 -13.59
CA ILE A 282 13.65 7.35 -14.42
C ILE A 282 13.96 6.87 -15.85
N LEU A 283 13.19 7.31 -16.83
CA LEU A 283 13.42 7.06 -18.26
C LEU A 283 14.40 8.10 -18.83
N SER A 284 14.18 9.37 -18.52
CA SER A 284 15.04 10.48 -18.92
C SER A 284 15.18 11.52 -17.81
N ILE A 285 16.37 12.10 -17.66
CA ILE A 285 16.65 13.16 -16.69
C ILE A 285 17.64 14.18 -17.23
N PHE A 286 17.27 15.46 -17.12
CA PHE A 286 18.09 16.60 -17.53
C PHE A 286 18.14 17.64 -16.44
N LYS A 287 19.33 18.17 -16.15
CA LYS A 287 19.50 19.25 -15.20
C LYS A 287 19.19 20.58 -15.87
N GLU A 288 18.27 21.33 -15.27
CA GLU A 288 17.93 22.69 -15.70
C GLU A 288 18.16 23.71 -14.58
N LYS A 289 18.33 24.97 -14.99
CA LYS A 289 18.47 26.12 -14.09
C LYS A 289 17.52 27.21 -14.53
N SER A 290 16.72 27.74 -13.62
CA SER A 290 15.88 28.91 -13.84
C SER A 290 16.00 29.87 -12.66
N LYS A 291 16.16 31.18 -12.94
CA LYS A 291 16.28 32.32 -12.00
C LYS A 291 16.33 31.93 -10.49
N GLY A 292 17.48 31.41 -10.05
CA GLY A 292 17.76 31.14 -8.62
C GLY A 292 17.53 29.71 -8.13
N SER A 293 16.93 28.81 -8.92
CA SER A 293 16.68 27.41 -8.55
C SER A 293 17.17 26.42 -9.61
N SER A 294 17.73 25.29 -9.18
CA SER A 294 18.10 24.16 -10.05
C SER A 294 17.15 22.99 -9.81
N TYR A 295 16.64 22.40 -10.89
CA TYR A 295 15.74 21.25 -10.84
C TYR A 295 16.14 20.22 -11.89
N TYR A 296 15.59 19.01 -11.78
CA TYR A 296 15.65 18.04 -12.85
C TYR A 296 14.35 18.06 -13.65
N GLN A 297 14.44 18.16 -14.96
CA GLN A 297 13.35 17.83 -15.86
C GLN A 297 13.41 16.32 -16.12
N THR A 298 12.31 15.61 -15.86
CA THR A 298 12.30 14.14 -15.88
C THR A 298 11.10 13.56 -16.60
N GLU A 299 11.32 12.38 -17.17
CA GLU A 299 10.29 11.40 -17.53
C GLU A 299 10.48 10.16 -16.66
N ILE A 300 9.44 9.74 -15.95
CA ILE A 300 9.49 8.62 -15.00
C ILE A 300 8.39 7.64 -15.36
N SER A 301 8.76 6.40 -15.65
CA SER A 301 7.81 5.29 -15.75
C SER A 301 7.38 4.93 -14.33
N LEU A 302 6.17 5.34 -13.96
CA LEU A 302 5.61 5.01 -12.64
C LEU A 302 5.09 3.58 -12.65
N ASP A 303 5.36 2.85 -11.57
CA ASP A 303 4.89 1.48 -11.43
C ASP A 303 3.37 1.43 -11.50
N PHE A 304 2.86 0.50 -12.30
CA PHE A 304 1.42 0.27 -12.49
C PHE A 304 0.67 1.43 -13.19
N GLU A 305 1.37 2.39 -13.78
CA GLU A 305 0.80 3.45 -14.62
C GLU A 305 1.15 3.20 -16.09
N GLU A 306 0.20 3.43 -16.99
CA GLU A 306 0.42 3.28 -18.44
C GLU A 306 1.23 4.46 -19.00
N GLU A 307 0.95 5.65 -18.49
CA GLU A 307 1.58 6.89 -18.93
C GLU A 307 2.71 7.30 -17.99
N PRO A 308 3.88 7.70 -18.51
CA PRO A 308 4.96 8.19 -17.69
C PRO A 308 4.61 9.55 -17.07
N PHE A 309 5.11 9.79 -15.87
CA PHE A 309 5.14 11.13 -15.30
C PHE A 309 6.18 11.97 -16.04
N ILE A 310 5.76 13.13 -16.54
CA ILE A 310 6.66 14.13 -17.14
C ILE A 310 6.57 15.41 -16.32
N GLY A 311 7.68 15.85 -15.73
CA GLY A 311 7.68 17.06 -14.91
C GLY A 311 9.00 17.37 -14.24
N LYS A 312 9.00 18.44 -13.44
CA LYS A 312 10.17 18.91 -12.69
C LYS A 312 10.23 18.22 -11.33
N ILE A 313 11.41 17.76 -10.95
CA ILE A 313 11.67 17.21 -9.61
C ILE A 313 12.81 17.94 -8.91
N SER A 314 12.73 18.00 -7.58
CA SER A 314 13.72 18.67 -6.74
C SER A 314 15.07 17.93 -6.77
N MET A 315 16.14 18.66 -7.09
CA MET A 315 17.51 18.13 -6.97
C MET A 315 17.92 17.93 -5.50
N GLU A 316 17.51 18.85 -4.63
CA GLU A 316 17.93 18.91 -3.22
C GLU A 316 17.27 17.83 -2.37
N GLN A 317 16.16 17.26 -2.84
CA GLN A 317 15.42 16.25 -2.09
C GLN A 317 16.16 14.90 -2.04
N PHE A 318 16.95 14.55 -3.05
CA PHE A 318 17.69 13.28 -3.09
C PHE A 318 18.74 13.21 -1.97
N ASN A 319 18.75 12.10 -1.24
CA ASN A 319 19.60 11.89 -0.05
C ASN A 319 19.35 12.87 1.12
N SER A 320 18.33 13.73 1.05
CA SER A 320 18.01 14.60 2.17
C SER A 320 17.53 13.77 3.38
N PRO A 321 18.02 14.04 4.61
CA PRO A 321 17.57 13.32 5.79
C PRO A 321 16.11 13.64 6.14
N THR A 322 15.60 14.79 5.68
CA THR A 322 14.25 15.28 5.94
C THR A 322 13.55 15.68 4.64
N PHE A 323 12.22 15.72 4.68
CA PHE A 323 11.44 16.26 3.58
C PHE A 323 11.68 17.77 3.45
N LEU A 324 12.09 18.24 2.26
CA LEU A 324 12.38 19.64 1.99
C LEU A 324 11.18 20.30 1.31
N ASN A 325 10.11 20.57 2.06
CA ASN A 325 8.93 21.22 1.49
C ASN A 325 9.24 22.69 1.15
N GLN A 326 9.61 22.96 -0.09
CA GLN A 326 9.62 24.32 -0.63
C GLN A 326 8.22 24.58 -1.19
N ASN A 327 7.62 25.74 -0.91
CA ASN A 327 6.28 26.09 -1.41
C ASN A 327 6.31 26.43 -2.91
N ASN A 328 6.81 25.51 -3.73
CA ASN A 328 6.84 25.60 -5.18
C ASN A 328 6.01 24.45 -5.76
N TYR A 329 4.79 24.77 -6.21
CA TYR A 329 3.85 23.79 -6.76
C TYR A 329 4.27 23.21 -8.13
N ASP A 330 5.24 23.83 -8.79
CA ASP A 330 5.78 23.35 -10.08
C ASP A 330 6.88 22.29 -9.89
N ILE A 331 7.43 22.14 -8.68
CA ILE A 331 8.48 21.16 -8.37
C ILE A 331 7.90 20.00 -7.55
N ASN A 332 8.15 18.78 -8.03
CA ASN A 332 7.76 17.55 -7.36
C ASN A 332 8.91 16.97 -6.54
N TYR A 333 8.57 16.16 -5.54
CA TYR A 333 9.55 15.65 -4.57
C TYR A 333 9.69 14.15 -4.70
N PHE A 334 10.80 13.73 -5.29
CA PHE A 334 11.22 12.35 -5.38
C PHE A 334 12.52 12.14 -4.60
N ASP A 335 12.72 10.92 -4.12
CA ASP A 335 13.98 10.44 -3.55
C ASP A 335 14.23 9.01 -4.07
N TYR A 336 15.37 8.42 -3.74
CA TYR A 336 15.69 7.06 -4.18
C TYR A 336 14.71 6.02 -3.61
N GLY A 337 14.28 5.10 -4.46
CA GLY A 337 13.21 4.13 -4.20
C GLY A 337 13.66 2.68 -4.09
N TYR A 338 14.96 2.39 -3.93
CA TYR A 338 15.48 1.01 -3.82
C TYR A 338 15.07 0.32 -2.51
N ALA A 339 14.99 1.08 -1.42
CA ALA A 339 14.56 0.64 -0.11
C ALA A 339 13.44 1.52 0.44
N LEU A 340 12.50 0.88 1.14
CA LEU A 340 11.32 1.51 1.73
C LEU A 340 11.24 1.20 3.23
N THR A 341 10.64 2.11 3.99
CA THR A 341 10.19 1.78 5.34
C THR A 341 8.94 0.90 5.26
N VAL A 342 8.77 -0.07 6.16
CA VAL A 342 7.60 -0.99 6.16
C VAL A 342 6.25 -0.24 6.10
N HIS A 343 6.10 0.88 6.81
CA HIS A 343 4.89 1.72 6.74
C HIS A 343 4.57 2.20 5.32
N LYS A 344 5.58 2.62 4.56
CA LYS A 344 5.42 3.05 3.15
C LYS A 344 5.16 1.89 2.19
N ALA A 345 5.42 0.65 2.62
CA ALA A 345 5.18 -0.55 1.83
C ALA A 345 3.77 -1.15 2.05
N GLN A 346 2.96 -0.59 2.97
CA GLN A 346 1.56 -1.02 3.14
C GLN A 346 0.79 -0.90 1.81
N GLY A 347 -0.05 -1.89 1.52
CA GLY A 347 -0.76 -2.00 0.24
C GLY A 347 0.12 -2.36 -0.97
N SER A 348 1.43 -2.60 -0.79
CA SER A 348 2.34 -3.06 -1.86
C SER A 348 2.65 -4.55 -1.74
N GLN A 349 3.03 -5.20 -2.84
CA GLN A 349 3.59 -6.55 -2.82
C GLN A 349 4.74 -6.64 -3.84
N ALA A 350 5.64 -7.61 -3.66
CA ALA A 350 6.76 -7.84 -4.57
C ALA A 350 7.09 -9.34 -4.63
N ASN A 351 7.62 -9.80 -5.79
CA ASN A 351 8.06 -11.18 -5.95
C ASN A 351 9.13 -11.53 -4.90
N ARG A 352 10.10 -10.64 -4.71
CA ARG A 352 11.19 -10.77 -3.75
C ARG A 352 11.16 -9.66 -2.72
N VAL A 353 11.25 -10.01 -1.44
CA VAL A 353 11.45 -9.06 -0.34
C VAL A 353 12.76 -9.35 0.39
N ILE A 354 13.55 -8.29 0.60
CA ILE A 354 14.72 -8.29 1.48
C ILE A 354 14.39 -7.40 2.68
N LEU A 355 14.12 -8.02 3.82
CA LEU A 355 13.70 -7.34 5.04
C LEU A 355 14.85 -7.21 6.02
N PHE A 356 15.22 -5.99 6.37
CA PHE A 356 16.06 -5.70 7.52
C PHE A 356 15.18 -5.60 8.77
N GLU A 357 15.23 -6.62 9.62
CA GLU A 357 14.45 -6.71 10.86
C GLU A 357 14.96 -5.69 11.88
N GLU A 358 14.14 -4.69 12.19
CA GLU A 358 14.49 -3.58 13.06
C GLU A 358 13.40 -3.36 14.10
N ARG A 359 13.78 -3.43 15.38
CA ARG A 359 12.87 -3.14 16.49
C ARG A 359 13.12 -1.74 17.04
N PHE A 360 12.05 -0.97 17.17
CA PHE A 360 12.11 0.39 17.72
C PHE A 360 12.02 0.33 19.23
N LYS A 361 12.71 1.26 19.92
CA LYS A 361 12.72 1.30 21.39
C LYS A 361 11.31 1.47 21.98
N SER A 362 10.41 2.15 21.27
CA SER A 362 9.03 2.37 21.67
C SER A 362 8.06 1.27 21.24
N MET A 363 8.50 0.27 20.47
CA MET A 363 7.62 -0.82 20.06
C MET A 363 7.48 -1.87 21.17
N ASP A 364 6.26 -1.98 21.67
CA ASP A 364 5.83 -3.15 22.42
C ASP A 364 5.80 -4.41 21.53
N GLU A 365 5.56 -5.56 22.14
CA GLU A 365 5.53 -6.85 21.40
C GLU A 365 4.45 -6.86 20.31
N GLN A 366 3.30 -6.25 20.57
CA GLN A 366 2.19 -6.25 19.61
C GLN A 366 2.51 -5.39 18.39
N THR A 367 3.06 -4.20 18.60
CA THR A 367 3.46 -3.29 17.51
C THR A 367 4.60 -3.89 16.72
N TYR A 368 5.55 -4.54 17.39
CA TYR A 368 6.64 -5.26 16.73
C TYR A 368 6.12 -6.42 15.86
N ALA A 369 5.23 -7.25 16.40
CA ALA A 369 4.62 -8.34 15.66
C ALA A 369 3.85 -7.83 14.43
N ARG A 370 3.07 -6.74 14.56
CA ARG A 370 2.37 -6.11 13.43
C ARG A 370 3.33 -5.57 12.39
N TRP A 371 4.41 -4.90 12.82
CA TRP A 371 5.45 -4.39 11.92
C TRP A 371 6.09 -5.51 11.12
N LEU A 372 6.53 -6.57 11.80
CA LEU A 372 7.18 -7.72 11.18
C LEU A 372 6.21 -8.48 10.27
N TYR A 373 4.95 -8.64 10.69
CA TYR A 373 3.89 -9.27 9.89
C TYR A 373 3.59 -8.46 8.62
N THR A 374 3.44 -7.14 8.73
CA THR A 374 3.25 -6.28 7.56
C THR A 374 4.40 -6.44 6.58
N ALA A 375 5.64 -6.47 7.07
CA ALA A 375 6.83 -6.63 6.24
C ALA A 375 6.91 -8.00 5.54
N VAL A 376 6.74 -9.09 6.28
CA VAL A 376 6.77 -10.47 5.77
C VAL A 376 5.69 -10.69 4.69
N THR A 377 4.49 -10.17 4.91
CA THR A 377 3.36 -10.33 3.98
C THR A 377 3.47 -9.48 2.70
N ARG A 378 4.52 -8.67 2.53
CA ARG A 378 4.80 -8.01 1.24
C ARG A 378 5.41 -8.97 0.21
N ALA A 379 5.97 -10.09 0.66
CA ALA A 379 6.63 -11.07 -0.19
C ALA A 379 5.62 -12.03 -0.84
N GLU A 380 5.77 -12.26 -2.14
CA GLU A 380 4.95 -13.25 -2.85
C GLU A 380 5.67 -14.59 -3.04
N LYS A 381 6.97 -14.58 -3.36
CA LYS A 381 7.73 -15.80 -3.72
C LYS A 381 9.04 -15.97 -2.95
N GLU A 382 9.76 -14.87 -2.72
CA GLU A 382 11.07 -14.90 -2.07
C GLU A 382 11.10 -13.92 -0.89
N LEU A 383 11.69 -14.37 0.22
CA LEU A 383 11.77 -13.59 1.44
C LEU A 383 13.09 -13.85 2.16
N TYR A 384 13.90 -12.80 2.27
CA TYR A 384 15.18 -12.81 2.97
C TYR A 384 15.08 -11.86 4.16
N ILE A 385 15.10 -12.40 5.37
CA ILE A 385 15.03 -11.61 6.62
C ILE A 385 16.44 -11.49 7.18
N ILE A 386 16.90 -10.28 7.45
CA ILE A 386 18.21 -9.98 8.03
C ILE A 386 18.00 -9.50 9.46
N GLY A 387 18.31 -10.36 10.43
CA GLY A 387 18.02 -10.17 11.86
C GLY A 387 19.25 -9.81 12.69
#